data_AF-A0A942FAY4-F1
#
_entry.id   AF-A0A942FAY4-F1
#
_cell.length_a   1.000
_cell.length_b   1.000
_cell.length_c   1.000
_cell.angle_alpha   90.00
_cell.angle_beta   90.00
_cell.angle_gamma   90.00
#
_symmetry.space_group_name_H-M   'P 1'
#
loop_
_entity.id
_entity.type
_entity.pdbx_description
1 polymer ?
#
loop_
_entity_poly.entity_id
_entity_poly.type
_entity_poly.pdbx_seq_one_letter_code
_entity_poly.pdbx_strand_id
1 'polypeptide(L)'
;MEFESFHNFPRRNNFIPSEIYGEYLPSMESIHSDPISIGIAVAWPETLCKQAGSWYDFILKRIGINENNYYKVGHAAIILVDPLNRECRYFDFGRYHAPAGFGRVRNADTDTDLKINTRAEMDDKSGYVRNLKEILLELENNPSCHGNGKPIGAQTTIRFQTAYMRALKMQETGFIPYGPFTIRGTNCSRFVRSILISGMLPGFSKLKLRFPWTFSPLPVHNVNCLKHEISRI
;
A
#
# COMPACT_ATOMS: atom_id res chain seq x y z
N MET A 1 -45.77 -13.61 14.97
CA MET A 1 -45.40 -12.82 16.16
C MET A 1 -44.20 -13.54 16.76
N GLU A 2 -43.00 -12.98 16.82
CA GLU A 2 -42.55 -11.60 16.72
C GLU A 2 -41.20 -11.54 16.00
N PHE A 3 -41.04 -10.53 15.15
CA PHE A 3 -39.75 -9.99 14.77
C PHE A 3 -39.32 -9.06 15.90
N GLU A 4 -38.20 -9.33 16.57
CA GLU A 4 -37.53 -8.31 17.37
C GLU A 4 -36.14 -7.98 16.80
N SER A 5 -35.91 -6.68 16.83
CA SER A 5 -34.92 -5.90 16.13
C SER A 5 -33.51 -6.04 16.69
N PHE A 6 -32.52 -6.11 15.79
CA PHE A 6 -31.16 -5.66 16.10
C PHE A 6 -30.83 -4.42 15.26
N HIS A 7 -31.27 -3.27 15.78
CA HIS A 7 -30.63 -1.99 15.52
C HIS A 7 -29.82 -1.59 16.75
N ASN A 8 -28.76 -0.81 16.51
CA ASN A 8 -27.84 -0.18 17.47
C ASN A 8 -26.53 -0.94 17.73
N PHE A 9 -25.63 -0.92 16.75
CA PHE A 9 -24.21 -0.81 17.06
C PHE A 9 -23.90 0.63 17.51
N PRO A 10 -23.24 0.84 18.66
CA PRO A 10 -22.91 2.18 19.12
C PRO A 10 -21.90 2.85 18.19
N ARG A 11 -22.26 4.02 17.63
CA ARG A 11 -21.29 4.95 17.04
C ARG A 11 -20.40 5.45 18.18
N ARG A 12 -19.18 4.92 18.32
CA ARG A 12 -18.17 5.53 19.18
C ARG A 12 -17.72 6.85 18.54
N ASN A 13 -18.32 7.94 18.99
CA ASN A 13 -17.67 9.25 19.01
C ASN A 13 -16.50 9.16 19.98
N ASN A 14 -15.32 8.84 19.49
CA ASN A 14 -14.09 9.05 20.24
C ASN A 14 -13.33 10.21 19.58
N PHE A 15 -13.31 11.31 20.32
CA PHE A 15 -12.46 12.47 20.17
C PHE A 15 -11.04 12.09 19.70
N ILE A 16 -10.65 12.65 18.56
CA ILE A 16 -9.23 12.84 18.20
C ILE A 16 -8.84 14.20 18.81
N PRO A 17 -7.72 14.33 19.54
CA PRO A 17 -7.23 15.63 19.96
C PRO A 17 -7.02 16.52 18.72
N SER A 18 -7.78 17.61 18.65
CA SER A 18 -7.85 18.54 17.52
C SER A 18 -6.57 19.38 17.32
N GLU A 19 -5.52 19.14 18.11
CA GLU A 19 -4.38 20.06 18.24
C GLU A 19 -3.14 19.63 17.43
N ILE A 20 -3.13 18.49 16.73
CA ILE A 20 -1.95 18.06 15.95
C ILE A 20 -2.20 17.97 14.43
N TYR A 21 -3.44 17.90 13.95
CA TYR A 21 -3.74 17.81 12.49
C TYR A 21 -5.01 18.55 12.04
N GLY A 22 -5.52 19.49 12.85
CA GLY A 22 -6.70 20.27 12.52
C GLY A 22 -6.42 21.40 11.53
N GLU A 23 -6.14 21.06 10.26
CA GLU A 23 -6.27 21.92 9.07
C GLU A 23 -5.48 21.28 7.91
N TYR A 24 -5.98 20.26 7.21
CA TYR A 24 -5.49 19.93 5.85
C TYR A 24 -6.45 18.96 5.13
N LEU A 25 -7.71 19.36 4.99
CA LEU A 25 -8.51 18.94 3.85
C LEU A 25 -8.38 20.06 2.82
N PRO A 26 -7.57 19.90 1.77
CA PRO A 26 -7.31 21.03 0.90
C PRO A 26 -8.55 21.34 0.05
N SER A 27 -8.91 22.62 -0.04
CA SER A 27 -9.85 23.12 -1.03
C SER A 27 -9.30 22.89 -2.45
N MET A 28 -10.15 22.93 -3.48
CA MET A 28 -9.75 22.73 -4.88
C MET A 28 -8.59 23.63 -5.36
N GLU A 29 -8.27 24.72 -4.66
CA GLU A 29 -7.14 25.62 -4.95
C GLU A 29 -5.77 25.02 -4.62
N SER A 30 -5.66 24.01 -3.74
CA SER A 30 -4.35 23.46 -3.34
C SER A 30 -3.71 22.49 -4.36
N ILE A 31 -4.42 22.15 -5.44
CA ILE A 31 -3.94 21.14 -6.40
C ILE A 31 -2.71 21.66 -7.16
N HIS A 32 -2.51 22.98 -7.21
CA HIS A 32 -1.31 23.61 -7.77
C HIS A 32 -0.08 23.61 -6.85
N SER A 33 -0.24 23.30 -5.55
CA SER A 33 0.83 23.33 -4.54
C SER A 33 1.23 21.95 -4.00
N ASP A 34 0.77 20.85 -4.61
CA ASP A 34 1.12 19.50 -4.14
C ASP A 34 2.62 19.21 -4.34
N PRO A 35 3.41 19.10 -3.25
CA PRO A 35 4.85 18.96 -3.35
C PRO A 35 5.23 17.68 -4.06
N ILE A 36 6.21 17.80 -4.96
CA ILE A 36 6.80 16.65 -5.63
C ILE A 36 7.74 15.94 -4.65
N SER A 37 7.58 14.63 -4.55
CA SER A 37 8.42 13.76 -3.74
C SER A 37 8.55 12.37 -4.37
N ILE A 38 9.07 11.41 -3.62
CA ILE A 38 9.30 10.04 -4.07
C ILE A 38 8.32 9.07 -3.42
N GLY A 39 7.74 8.21 -4.27
CA GLY A 39 7.04 7.00 -3.88
C GLY A 39 7.90 5.77 -4.17
N ILE A 40 7.99 4.85 -3.21
CA ILE A 40 8.76 3.61 -3.35
C ILE A 40 7.77 2.45 -3.28
N ALA A 41 7.61 1.73 -4.39
CA ALA A 41 6.88 0.47 -4.41
C ALA A 41 7.79 -0.63 -3.87
N VAL A 42 7.32 -1.37 -2.87
CA VAL A 42 8.06 -2.47 -2.24
C VAL A 42 7.30 -3.78 -2.46
N ALA A 43 8.04 -4.85 -2.77
CA ALA A 43 7.49 -6.19 -2.87
C ALA A 43 8.38 -7.21 -2.16
N TRP A 44 7.76 -8.19 -1.50
CA TRP A 44 8.41 -9.41 -1.00
C TRP A 44 7.96 -10.60 -1.85
N PRO A 45 8.72 -11.00 -2.88
CA PRO A 45 8.29 -12.04 -3.84
C PRO A 45 8.08 -13.41 -3.20
N GLU A 46 8.86 -13.72 -2.16
CA GLU A 46 8.87 -15.03 -1.50
C GLU A 46 7.76 -15.18 -0.43
N THR A 47 6.90 -14.17 -0.24
CA THR A 47 5.85 -14.23 0.78
C THR A 47 4.71 -15.16 0.36
N LEU A 48 4.41 -16.12 1.23
CA LEU A 48 3.27 -17.01 1.13
C LEU A 48 2.05 -16.35 1.79
N CYS A 49 1.03 -16.01 1.00
CA CYS A 49 -0.21 -15.47 1.50
C CYS A 49 -1.23 -16.59 1.72
N LYS A 50 -1.82 -16.68 2.92
CA LYS A 50 -2.94 -17.59 3.19
C LYS A 50 -4.08 -17.35 2.18
N GLN A 51 -4.80 -18.40 1.79
CA GLN A 51 -5.91 -18.29 0.85
C GLN A 51 -7.00 -17.30 1.32
N ALA A 52 -7.77 -16.77 0.38
CA ALA A 52 -8.76 -15.73 0.67
C ALA A 52 -10.03 -16.26 1.35
N GLY A 53 -10.24 -17.58 1.35
CA GLY A 53 -11.48 -18.23 1.76
C GLY A 53 -12.62 -18.01 0.76
N SER A 54 -12.30 -17.82 -0.53
CA SER A 54 -13.25 -17.38 -1.56
C SER A 54 -13.56 -18.46 -2.60
N TRP A 55 -14.65 -18.28 -3.36
CA TRP A 55 -15.12 -19.23 -4.39
C TRP A 55 -14.03 -19.60 -5.41
N TYR A 56 -13.16 -18.66 -5.76
CA TYR A 56 -12.05 -18.89 -6.69
C TYR A 56 -10.90 -19.70 -6.09
N ASP A 57 -10.80 -19.84 -4.75
CA ASP A 57 -9.74 -20.64 -4.14
C ASP A 57 -9.87 -22.12 -4.52
N PHE A 58 -11.11 -22.60 -4.68
CA PHE A 58 -11.40 -23.94 -5.18
C PHE A 58 -10.87 -24.14 -6.61
N ILE A 59 -11.04 -23.14 -7.47
CA ILE A 59 -10.57 -23.18 -8.86
C ILE A 59 -9.03 -23.10 -8.89
N LEU A 60 -8.44 -22.16 -8.15
CA LEU A 60 -6.99 -21.95 -8.09
C LEU A 60 -6.24 -23.15 -7.47
N LYS A 61 -6.87 -23.88 -6.53
CA LYS A 61 -6.36 -25.15 -5.99
C LYS A 61 -6.39 -26.27 -7.02
N ARG A 62 -7.43 -26.35 -7.86
CA ARG A 62 -7.50 -27.37 -8.92
C ARG A 62 -6.50 -27.16 -10.05
N ILE A 63 -6.01 -25.94 -10.25
CA ILE A 63 -4.97 -25.62 -11.26
C ILE A 63 -3.55 -25.51 -10.67
N GLY A 64 -3.33 -25.94 -9.43
CA GLY A 64 -1.99 -26.03 -8.82
C GLY A 64 -1.38 -24.70 -8.35
N ILE A 65 -2.14 -23.61 -8.34
CA ILE A 65 -1.67 -22.28 -7.89
C ILE A 65 -1.83 -22.09 -6.37
N ASN A 66 -2.57 -23.00 -5.72
CA ASN A 66 -2.77 -23.05 -4.28
C ASN A 66 -2.24 -24.39 -3.74
N GLU A 67 -1.07 -24.34 -3.12
CA GLU A 67 -0.49 -25.46 -2.39
C GLU A 67 -0.73 -25.25 -0.88
N ASN A 68 -1.28 -26.26 -0.21
CA ASN A 68 -1.50 -26.25 1.24
C ASN A 68 -2.30 -25.06 1.82
N ASN A 69 -3.21 -24.45 1.04
CA ASN A 69 -3.99 -23.26 1.40
C ASN A 69 -3.19 -21.94 1.40
N TYR A 70 -2.04 -21.90 0.72
CA TYR A 70 -1.19 -20.72 0.57
C TYR A 70 -0.93 -20.41 -0.92
N TYR A 71 -0.85 -19.12 -1.21
CA TYR A 71 -0.50 -18.55 -2.50
C TYR A 71 0.90 -17.92 -2.42
N LYS A 72 1.83 -18.34 -3.28
CA LYS A 72 3.11 -17.63 -3.47
C LYS A 72 2.89 -16.40 -4.37
N VAL A 73 2.13 -15.44 -3.88
CA VAL A 73 1.76 -14.21 -4.61
C VAL A 73 2.55 -12.99 -4.13
N GLY A 74 3.32 -13.13 -3.05
CA GLY A 74 4.12 -12.06 -2.47
C GLY A 74 3.32 -11.06 -1.64
N HIS A 75 4.03 -10.20 -0.91
CA HIS A 75 3.47 -9.04 -0.21
C HIS A 75 3.87 -7.75 -0.90
N ALA A 76 3.03 -6.71 -0.79
CA ALA A 76 3.31 -5.40 -1.36
C ALA A 76 3.05 -4.29 -0.33
N ALA A 77 3.96 -3.32 -0.30
CA ALA A 77 3.82 -2.10 0.48
C ALA A 77 4.25 -0.89 -0.36
N ILE A 78 3.96 0.30 0.16
CA ILE A 78 4.43 1.55 -0.42
C ILE A 78 5.03 2.43 0.67
N ILE A 79 6.12 3.10 0.33
CA ILE A 79 6.72 4.15 1.16
C ILE A 79 6.50 5.47 0.44
N LEU A 80 6.00 6.48 1.16
CA LEU A 80 5.92 7.85 0.68
C LEU A 80 6.97 8.67 1.44
N VAL A 81 7.92 9.24 0.71
CA VAL A 81 8.95 10.09 1.32
C VAL A 81 8.36 11.46 1.58
N ASP A 82 8.40 11.91 2.82
CA ASP A 82 7.97 13.25 3.19
C ASP A 82 8.90 14.31 2.56
N PRO A 83 8.35 15.28 1.82
CA PRO A 83 9.17 16.25 1.09
C PRO A 83 9.91 17.23 2.00
N LEU A 84 9.47 17.43 3.25
CA LEU A 84 10.03 18.40 4.18
C LEU A 84 11.08 17.77 5.09
N ASN A 85 10.70 16.69 5.78
CA ASN A 85 11.54 16.10 6.83
C ASN A 85 12.24 14.79 6.40
N ARG A 86 11.99 14.31 5.18
CA ARG A 86 12.54 13.06 4.61
C ARG A 86 12.18 11.79 5.38
N GLU A 87 11.11 11.83 6.15
CA GLU A 87 10.56 10.65 6.81
C GLU A 87 9.96 9.67 5.79
N CYS A 88 10.20 8.39 6.00
CA CYS A 88 9.68 7.31 5.16
C CYS A 88 8.34 6.82 5.72
N ARG A 89 7.23 7.32 5.16
CA ARG A 89 5.88 6.95 5.60
C ARG A 89 5.44 5.63 4.95
N TYR A 90 5.46 4.55 5.74
CA TYR A 90 5.08 3.21 5.30
C TYR A 90 3.57 3.00 5.28
N PHE A 91 3.08 2.32 4.23
CA PHE A 91 1.72 1.81 4.14
C PHE A 91 1.68 0.40 3.54
N ASP A 92 0.86 -0.47 4.12
CA ASP A 92 0.48 -1.74 3.49
C ASP A 92 -1.01 -2.06 3.68
N PHE A 93 -1.47 -3.12 3.01
CA PHE A 93 -2.84 -3.60 3.13
C PHE A 93 -2.85 -5.12 3.20
N GLY A 94 -3.60 -5.66 4.15
CA GLY A 94 -3.70 -7.09 4.36
C GLY A 94 -4.73 -7.46 5.42
N ARG A 95 -4.81 -8.75 5.72
CA ARG A 95 -5.79 -9.31 6.68
C ARG A 95 -5.28 -9.25 8.11
N TYR A 96 -4.94 -8.05 8.57
CA TYR A 96 -4.36 -7.83 9.90
C TYR A 96 -5.45 -7.52 10.91
N HIS A 97 -5.69 -8.41 11.88
CA HIS A 97 -6.76 -8.25 12.89
C HIS A 97 -8.12 -7.88 12.26
N ALA A 98 -8.41 -8.40 11.07
CA ALA A 98 -9.60 -8.10 10.29
C ALA A 98 -10.59 -9.29 10.32
N PRO A 99 -11.91 -9.03 10.25
CA PRO A 99 -12.90 -10.09 10.08
C PRO A 99 -12.63 -10.94 8.84
N ALA A 100 -13.13 -12.17 8.84
CA ALA A 100 -12.98 -13.08 7.71
C ALA A 100 -13.50 -12.45 6.41
N GLY A 101 -12.70 -12.50 5.34
CA GLY A 101 -13.02 -11.90 4.04
C GLY A 101 -12.63 -10.41 3.90
N PHE A 102 -12.09 -9.79 4.94
CA PHE A 102 -11.69 -8.37 4.93
C PHE A 102 -10.21 -8.18 5.22
N GLY A 103 -9.68 -7.03 4.81
CA GLY A 103 -8.37 -6.52 5.20
C GLY A 103 -8.48 -5.06 5.63
N ARG A 104 -7.39 -4.54 6.19
CA ARG A 104 -7.26 -3.13 6.57
C ARG A 104 -5.93 -2.57 6.10
N VAL A 105 -5.86 -1.25 5.98
CA VAL A 105 -4.61 -0.51 5.74
C VAL A 105 -3.89 -0.32 7.07
N ARG A 106 -2.56 -0.39 7.05
CA ARG A 106 -1.70 -0.08 8.20
C ARG A 106 -0.70 0.99 7.85
N ASN A 107 -0.31 1.76 8.86
CA ASN A 107 0.83 2.67 8.86
C ASN A 107 1.39 2.78 10.30
N ALA A 108 2.42 3.60 10.51
CA ALA A 108 3.00 3.82 11.83
C ALA A 108 2.03 4.40 12.88
N ASP A 109 0.95 5.10 12.45
CA ASP A 109 -0.02 5.69 13.37
C ASP A 109 -0.94 4.64 13.99
N THR A 110 -1.36 3.62 13.22
CA THR A 110 -2.20 2.52 13.72
C THR A 110 -1.40 1.31 14.19
N ASP A 111 -0.18 1.16 13.70
CA ASP A 111 0.71 0.02 13.95
C ASP A 111 2.14 0.57 14.13
N THR A 112 2.47 1.00 15.35
CA THR A 112 3.72 1.70 15.69
C THR A 112 4.99 0.98 15.25
N ASP A 113 4.96 -0.36 15.24
CA ASP A 113 6.07 -1.21 14.84
C ASP A 113 6.40 -1.11 13.34
N LEU A 114 5.53 -0.48 12.53
CA LEU A 114 5.77 -0.22 11.10
C LEU A 114 6.51 1.10 10.84
N LYS A 115 6.88 1.84 11.89
CA LYS A 115 7.69 3.06 11.72
C LYS A 115 9.05 2.72 11.14
N ILE A 116 9.40 3.40 10.05
CA ILE A 116 10.73 3.36 9.46
C ILE A 116 11.57 4.46 10.12
N ASN A 117 12.69 4.08 10.73
CA ASN A 117 13.59 4.99 11.43
C ASN A 117 14.63 5.59 10.47
N THR A 118 15.03 4.84 9.45
CA THR A 118 15.91 5.34 8.39
C THR A 118 15.22 6.44 7.60
N ARG A 119 15.80 7.65 7.61
CA ARG A 119 15.33 8.76 6.77
C ARG A 119 15.85 8.60 5.35
N ALA A 120 15.08 9.11 4.39
CA ALA A 120 15.48 9.12 3.00
C ALA A 120 16.60 10.15 2.76
N GLU A 121 17.70 9.70 2.18
CA GLU A 121 18.76 10.57 1.69
C GLU A 121 18.56 10.76 0.19
N MET A 122 18.33 12.01 -0.23
CA MET A 122 18.12 12.34 -1.63
C MET A 122 19.47 12.49 -2.34
N ASP A 123 19.54 12.02 -3.58
CA ASP A 123 20.61 12.36 -4.51
C ASP A 123 20.17 13.55 -5.37
N ASP A 124 20.90 14.67 -5.26
CA ASP A 124 20.57 15.91 -5.97
C ASP A 124 20.66 15.78 -7.50
N LYS A 125 21.44 14.82 -8.00
CA LYS A 125 21.59 14.60 -9.44
C LYS A 125 20.40 13.85 -10.04
N SER A 126 20.01 12.75 -9.41
CA SER A 126 18.92 11.91 -9.89
C SER A 126 17.54 12.34 -9.40
N GLY A 127 17.47 13.07 -8.28
CA GLY A 127 16.23 13.35 -7.55
C GLY A 127 15.66 12.14 -6.79
N TYR A 128 16.37 11.01 -6.73
CA TYR A 128 15.92 9.78 -6.07
C TYR A 128 16.61 9.52 -4.73
N VAL A 129 16.07 8.58 -3.96
CA VAL A 129 16.64 8.17 -2.68
C VAL A 129 17.88 7.31 -2.90
N ARG A 130 19.04 7.79 -2.45
CA ARG A 130 20.35 7.11 -2.61
C ARG A 130 20.53 5.94 -1.64
N ASN A 131 19.97 6.05 -0.43
CA ASN A 131 20.06 5.03 0.62
C ASN A 131 18.88 4.04 0.59
N LEU A 132 18.25 3.82 -0.57
CA LEU A 132 17.13 2.87 -0.71
C LEU A 132 17.46 1.47 -0.16
N LYS A 133 18.70 1.01 -0.34
CA LYS A 133 19.14 -0.30 0.16
C LYS A 133 19.04 -0.40 1.69
N GLU A 134 19.34 0.67 2.41
CA GLU A 134 19.27 0.72 3.87
C GLU A 134 17.82 0.67 4.34
N ILE A 135 16.95 1.46 3.70
CA ILE A 135 15.50 1.44 3.97
C ILE A 135 14.92 0.04 3.74
N LEU A 136 15.28 -0.62 2.63
CA LEU A 136 14.81 -1.99 2.35
C LEU A 136 15.37 -3.01 3.34
N LEU A 137 16.60 -2.84 3.83
CA LEU A 137 17.19 -3.70 4.85
C LEU A 137 16.50 -3.53 6.21
N GLU A 138 16.09 -2.32 6.58
CA GLU A 138 15.27 -2.10 7.78
C GLU A 138 13.93 -2.84 7.66
N LEU A 139 13.28 -2.76 6.50
CA LEU A 139 12.03 -3.50 6.25
C LEU A 139 12.21 -5.02 6.25
N GLU A 140 13.34 -5.53 5.74
CA GLU A 140 13.67 -6.96 5.77
C GLU A 140 13.79 -7.48 7.21
N ASN A 141 14.36 -6.67 8.10
CA ASN A 141 14.56 -7.02 9.50
C ASN A 141 13.34 -6.73 10.40
N ASN A 142 12.25 -6.21 9.83
CA ASN A 142 11.03 -5.89 10.57
C ASN A 142 9.97 -7.00 10.40
N PRO A 143 9.75 -7.86 11.42
CA PRO A 143 8.77 -8.94 11.32
C PRO A 143 7.32 -8.45 11.18
N SER A 144 7.01 -7.23 11.64
CA SER A 144 5.66 -6.63 11.56
C SER A 144 5.24 -6.30 10.13
N CYS A 145 6.19 -6.22 9.19
CA CYS A 145 5.89 -6.09 7.75
C CYS A 145 5.24 -7.35 7.17
N HIS A 146 5.35 -8.51 7.84
CA HIS A 146 4.81 -9.80 7.38
C HIS A 146 5.25 -10.18 5.94
N GLY A 147 6.39 -9.68 5.51
CA GLY A 147 7.05 -10.08 4.27
C GLY A 147 8.11 -11.14 4.57
N ASN A 148 8.05 -12.27 3.86
CA ASN A 148 9.10 -13.28 3.92
C ASN A 148 10.13 -13.05 2.81
N GLY A 149 11.40 -13.26 3.14
CA GLY A 149 12.52 -13.13 2.24
C GLY A 149 12.93 -11.68 1.98
N LYS A 150 13.80 -11.49 0.99
CA LYS A 150 14.39 -10.19 0.69
C LYS A 150 13.40 -9.27 -0.05
N PRO A 151 13.09 -8.07 0.46
CA PRO A 151 12.29 -7.10 -0.26
C PRO A 151 13.04 -6.54 -1.46
N ILE A 152 12.29 -6.24 -2.52
CA ILE A 152 12.74 -5.46 -3.67
C ILE A 152 11.95 -4.16 -3.73
N GLY A 153 12.61 -3.06 -4.11
CA GLY A 153 12.02 -1.74 -4.19
C GLY A 153 12.28 -1.06 -5.53
N ALA A 154 11.33 -0.24 -6.00
CA ALA A 154 11.53 0.68 -7.11
C ALA A 154 10.88 2.02 -6.81
N GLN A 155 11.53 3.10 -7.27
CA GLN A 155 11.16 4.48 -6.95
C GLN A 155 10.47 5.15 -8.12
N THR A 156 9.63 6.14 -7.85
CA THR A 156 9.04 7.00 -8.86
C THR A 156 8.69 8.36 -8.27
N THR A 157 8.60 9.37 -9.14
CA THR A 157 8.20 10.72 -8.75
C THR A 157 6.67 10.81 -8.58
N ILE A 158 6.24 11.35 -7.45
CA ILE A 158 4.82 11.49 -7.11
C ILE A 158 4.50 12.91 -6.61
N ARG A 159 3.22 13.25 -6.72
CA ARG A 159 2.57 14.30 -5.94
C ARG A 159 2.24 13.75 -4.55
N PHE A 160 2.98 14.20 -3.54
CA PHE A 160 2.99 13.60 -2.21
C PHE A 160 1.62 13.66 -1.54
N GLN A 161 0.98 14.83 -1.50
CA GLN A 161 -0.29 15.01 -0.80
C GLN A 161 -1.37 14.15 -1.44
N THR A 162 -1.43 14.09 -2.77
CA THR A 162 -2.37 13.25 -3.51
C THR A 162 -2.19 11.76 -3.18
N ALA A 163 -0.96 11.27 -3.11
CA ALA A 163 -0.68 9.87 -2.75
C ALA A 163 -1.02 9.59 -1.29
N TYR A 164 -0.59 10.47 -0.38
CA TYR A 164 -0.79 10.32 1.06
C TYR A 164 -2.27 10.32 1.42
N MET A 165 -3.04 11.30 0.92
CA MET A 165 -4.49 11.36 1.12
C MET A 165 -5.22 10.15 0.52
N ARG A 166 -4.73 9.61 -0.60
CA ARG A 166 -5.30 8.36 -1.16
C ARG A 166 -5.13 7.19 -0.20
N ALA A 167 -3.96 7.07 0.44
CA ALA A 167 -3.68 6.03 1.42
C ALA A 167 -4.55 6.19 2.67
N LEU A 168 -4.59 7.40 3.24
CA LEU A 168 -5.40 7.71 4.43
C LEU A 168 -6.89 7.47 4.18
N LYS A 169 -7.43 7.90 3.03
CA LYS A 169 -8.84 7.64 2.69
C LYS A 169 -9.17 6.15 2.61
N MET A 170 -8.23 5.32 2.16
CA MET A 170 -8.40 3.87 2.19
C MET A 170 -8.32 3.31 3.62
N GLN A 171 -7.46 3.87 4.48
CA GLN A 171 -7.36 3.50 5.88
C GLN A 171 -8.62 3.87 6.68
N GLU A 172 -9.17 5.06 6.47
CA GLU A 172 -10.41 5.55 7.10
C GLU A 172 -11.64 4.70 6.74
N THR A 173 -11.60 3.98 5.61
CA THR A 173 -12.66 3.03 5.23
C THR A 173 -12.76 1.87 6.24
N GLY A 174 -11.71 1.62 7.04
CA GLY A 174 -11.65 0.53 8.00
C GLY A 174 -11.43 -0.81 7.31
N PHE A 175 -12.43 -1.70 7.40
CA PHE A 175 -12.34 -3.03 6.80
C PHE A 175 -12.82 -3.02 5.34
N ILE A 176 -11.92 -3.34 4.42
CA ILE A 176 -12.18 -3.41 2.99
C ILE A 176 -12.25 -4.89 2.57
N PRO A 177 -13.23 -5.30 1.74
CA PRO A 177 -13.28 -6.66 1.21
C PRO A 177 -11.94 -7.06 0.56
N TYR A 178 -11.38 -8.19 0.98
CA TYR A 178 -10.07 -8.65 0.55
C TYR A 178 -10.19 -9.70 -0.56
N GLY A 179 -9.42 -9.54 -1.64
CA GLY A 179 -9.21 -10.61 -2.61
C GLY A 179 -8.90 -10.15 -4.03
N PRO A 180 -8.19 -10.99 -4.82
CA PRO A 180 -7.88 -10.69 -6.23
C PRO A 180 -9.12 -10.55 -7.11
N PHE A 181 -10.22 -11.26 -6.83
CA PHE A 181 -11.44 -11.24 -7.67
C PHE A 181 -12.67 -10.68 -6.92
N THR A 182 -12.45 -10.05 -5.76
CA THR A 182 -13.54 -9.49 -4.95
C THR A 182 -14.04 -8.20 -5.59
N ILE A 183 -15.33 -8.17 -5.96
CA ILE A 183 -15.99 -6.97 -6.49
C ILE A 183 -15.94 -5.87 -5.44
N ARG A 184 -15.49 -4.66 -5.83
CA ARG A 184 -15.25 -3.53 -4.91
C ARG A 184 -14.23 -3.82 -3.79
N GLY A 185 -13.51 -4.93 -3.87
CA GLY A 185 -12.45 -5.30 -2.93
C GLY A 185 -11.05 -4.94 -3.42
N THR A 186 -10.08 -5.09 -2.54
CA THR A 186 -8.66 -4.85 -2.84
C THR A 186 -7.77 -5.97 -2.30
N ASN A 187 -6.49 -5.89 -2.62
CA ASN A 187 -5.42 -6.69 -2.05
C ASN A 187 -4.17 -5.80 -1.90
N CYS A 188 -3.11 -6.31 -1.30
CA CYS A 188 -1.86 -5.57 -1.06
C CYS A 188 -1.37 -4.86 -2.33
N SER A 189 -1.30 -5.57 -3.45
CA SER A 189 -0.79 -5.04 -4.71
C SER A 189 -1.73 -4.01 -5.36
N ARG A 190 -3.05 -4.25 -5.36
CA ARG A 190 -4.05 -3.30 -5.87
C ARG A 190 -4.11 -2.04 -5.02
N PHE A 191 -3.89 -2.16 -3.71
CA PHE A 191 -3.75 -1.03 -2.80
C PHE A 191 -2.55 -0.17 -3.17
N VAL A 192 -1.34 -0.75 -3.23
CA VAL A 192 -0.10 -0.03 -3.62
C VAL A 192 -0.27 0.65 -4.98
N ARG A 193 -0.78 -0.09 -5.97
CA ARG A 193 -1.06 0.44 -7.31
C ARG A 193 -2.02 1.64 -7.28
N SER A 194 -3.05 1.61 -6.42
CA SER A 194 -4.04 2.69 -6.34
C SER A 194 -3.41 4.00 -5.84
N ILE A 195 -2.47 3.91 -4.89
CA ILE A 195 -1.73 5.07 -4.37
C ILE A 195 -0.72 5.57 -5.39
N LEU A 196 0.02 4.66 -6.04
CA LEU A 196 0.95 5.03 -7.12
C LEU A 196 0.21 5.77 -8.23
N ILE A 197 -0.89 5.23 -8.76
CA ILE A 197 -1.62 5.87 -9.86
C ILE A 197 -2.21 7.22 -9.46
N SER A 198 -2.63 7.41 -8.20
CA SER A 198 -3.15 8.71 -7.77
C SER A 198 -2.04 9.77 -7.75
N GLY A 199 -0.87 9.44 -7.19
CA GLY A 199 0.23 10.40 -7.01
C GLY A 199 1.17 10.55 -8.20
N MET A 200 1.42 9.51 -8.99
CA MET A 200 2.44 9.52 -10.05
C MET A 200 2.19 10.59 -11.10
N LEU A 201 3.26 11.17 -11.61
CA LEU A 201 3.20 12.04 -12.78
C LEU A 201 2.83 11.25 -14.06
N PRO A 202 2.29 11.90 -15.10
CA PRO A 202 2.01 11.24 -16.37
C PRO A 202 3.28 10.63 -16.99
N GLY A 203 3.19 9.39 -17.47
CA GLY A 203 4.32 8.69 -18.07
C GLY A 203 4.01 7.24 -18.41
N PHE A 204 4.94 6.59 -19.13
CA PHE A 204 4.78 5.19 -19.56
C PHE A 204 4.60 4.22 -18.39
N SER A 205 5.30 4.43 -17.27
CA SER A 205 5.16 3.59 -16.07
C SER A 205 3.76 3.68 -15.48
N LYS A 206 3.19 4.89 -15.39
CA LYS A 206 1.80 5.12 -14.95
C LYS A 206 0.80 4.45 -15.90
N LEU A 207 1.06 4.46 -17.21
CA LEU A 207 0.22 3.77 -18.20
C LEU A 207 0.26 2.25 -18.03
N LYS A 208 1.46 1.66 -17.87
CA LYS A 208 1.63 0.23 -17.59
C LYS A 208 0.90 -0.19 -16.31
N LEU A 209 0.98 0.63 -15.26
CA LEU A 209 0.21 0.40 -14.04
C LEU A 209 -1.29 0.48 -14.33
N ARG A 210 -1.80 1.45 -15.09
CA ARG A 210 -3.25 1.59 -15.40
C ARG A 210 -3.83 0.39 -16.14
N PHE A 211 -3.05 -0.25 -17.02
CA PHE A 211 -3.49 -1.38 -17.82
C PHE A 211 -2.61 -2.62 -17.54
N PRO A 212 -2.77 -3.26 -16.36
CA PRO A 212 -1.98 -4.44 -16.04
C PRO A 212 -2.37 -5.59 -16.97
N TRP A 213 -1.39 -6.38 -17.38
CA TRP A 213 -1.62 -7.58 -18.20
C TRP A 213 -2.33 -8.71 -17.44
N THR A 214 -2.35 -8.61 -16.10
CA THR A 214 -3.03 -9.53 -15.19
C THR A 214 -4.33 -8.94 -14.66
N PHE A 215 -5.34 -9.78 -14.45
CA PHE A 215 -6.65 -9.35 -13.94
C PHE A 215 -6.56 -8.68 -12.54
N SER A 216 -5.58 -9.10 -11.74
CA SER A 216 -5.20 -8.42 -10.50
C SER A 216 -3.70 -8.16 -10.50
N PRO A 217 -3.24 -6.94 -10.17
CA PRO A 217 -1.83 -6.61 -10.21
C PRO A 217 -1.05 -7.49 -9.23
N LEU A 218 0.14 -7.95 -9.61
CA LEU A 218 1.05 -8.68 -8.72
C LEU A 218 2.04 -7.71 -8.02
N PRO A 219 2.48 -7.98 -6.78
CA PRO A 219 3.47 -7.16 -6.08
C PRO A 219 4.72 -6.84 -6.92
N VAL A 220 5.32 -7.88 -7.52
CA VAL A 220 6.51 -7.75 -8.37
C VAL A 220 6.21 -6.96 -9.66
N HIS A 221 4.98 -7.04 -10.17
CA HIS A 221 4.58 -6.28 -11.36
C HIS A 221 4.63 -4.77 -11.10
N ASN A 222 4.15 -4.30 -9.94
CA ASN A 222 4.22 -2.88 -9.58
C ASN A 222 5.67 -2.40 -9.57
N VAL A 223 6.60 -3.17 -8.97
CA VAL A 223 8.03 -2.83 -8.94
C VAL A 223 8.62 -2.82 -10.37
N ASN A 224 8.33 -3.84 -11.18
CA ASN A 224 8.83 -3.93 -12.56
C ASN A 224 8.32 -2.81 -13.46
N CYS A 225 7.10 -2.30 -13.26
CA CYS A 225 6.60 -1.14 -13.99
C CYS A 225 7.43 0.13 -13.76
N LEU A 226 8.08 0.25 -12.60
CA LEU A 226 8.87 1.43 -12.20
C LEU A 226 10.37 1.29 -12.49
N LYS A 227 10.91 0.05 -12.64
CA LYS A 227 12.36 -0.18 -12.83
C LYS A 227 13.00 0.59 -13.99
N HIS A 228 12.25 0.88 -15.05
CA HIS A 228 12.75 1.64 -16.20
C HIS A 228 12.94 3.14 -15.92
N GLU A 229 12.43 3.67 -14.82
CA GLU A 229 12.68 5.06 -14.41
C GLU A 229 14.06 5.22 -13.76
N ILE A 230 14.61 4.13 -13.21
CA ILE A 230 15.95 4.11 -12.60
C ILE A 230 17.05 4.02 -13.67
N SER A 231 16.80 3.32 -14.78
CA SER A 231 17.79 3.10 -15.85
C SER A 231 17.89 4.24 -16.88
N ARG A 232 17.26 5.39 -16.62
CA ARG A 232 17.25 6.57 -17.52
C ARG A 232 18.08 7.74 -16.97
N ILE A 233 18.85 7.47 -15.92
CA ILE A 233 19.88 8.35 -15.33
C ILE A 233 21.21 7.62 -15.51
#